data_AF-A0A9X3P751-F1
#
_entry.id   AF-A0A9X3P751-F1
#
_cell.length_a   1.000
_cell.length_b   1.000
_cell.length_c   1.000
_cell.angle_alpha   90.00
_cell.angle_beta   90.00
_cell.angle_gamma   90.00
#
_symmetry.space_group_name_H-M   'P 1'
#
loop_
_entity.id
_entity.type
_entity.pdbx_description
1 polymer ?
#
loop_
_entity_poly.entity_id
_entity_poly.type
_entity_poly.pdbx_seq_one_letter_code
_entity_poly.pdbx_strand_id
1 'polypeptide(L)'
;MSAIDHLIPELWQRATRNLLAKAIGEFAHERLLVPVKDGAEYTLAAGDERYRFTAHRFKLDHWVVDPASIERTDAAGDELELDAAAFFLAFKGELGLSDTVLPVYLEEVAATINRGAYQLGEGQPSASALANAGFQAIEAGMTGGHPCFVAGSGRLGFTSEDYQAYAPEAGAGVRLMWLAARREHAMFAASPELDFGWLLDTQLDADSREYFASMLTDRGLSYEDVYLIPVHPWQWRNKISVTFAPEIAAGRLIPLGEGHDEFQAQQSIRTFFNRSRPEADYVKTALSVLNMGFMRGLSTEYMEVTPAISDYVADLVHGDPTLKRHGVTILRERAAVGYRHPAYTAGAPKGSPYRKMLAALWRESPVPKLAKGEQVATMASLLHVDADGKPLASALIRRSGLRPVDWLRGYLDAYLVPVAHCLYRYGLVFMPHGENVILVLKDGAVERAFFKDIGEECAVLEAATPVPEAIARIRAEVPDNVRALSILTDVLDCFLRFLAGHLHLDGVLSEDEFWRVAAEALRDYQAAHPELAEAFARFPLFEDGFTLSCLNRLQLKNNQQMVDLENQEESLIYVGRLDNPLAAWR
;
A
#
# COMPACT_ATOMS: atom_id res chain seq x y z
N MET A 1 24.97 -18.02 -7.30
CA MET A 1 23.63 -17.95 -7.89
C MET A 1 23.56 -16.63 -8.63
N SER A 2 23.13 -16.64 -9.89
CA SER A 2 22.93 -15.41 -10.67
C SER A 2 21.74 -14.64 -10.11
N ALA A 3 21.73 -13.32 -10.25
CA ALA A 3 20.60 -12.47 -9.83
C ALA A 3 19.30 -12.72 -10.64
N ILE A 4 19.35 -13.64 -11.60
CA ILE A 4 18.28 -13.97 -12.55
C ILE A 4 18.02 -15.48 -12.68
N ASP A 5 18.50 -16.30 -11.73
CA ASP A 5 18.35 -17.77 -11.80
C ASP A 5 16.85 -18.21 -11.84
N HIS A 6 15.93 -17.38 -11.34
CA HIS A 6 14.48 -17.61 -11.37
C HIS A 6 13.83 -17.35 -12.74
N LEU A 7 14.55 -16.75 -13.70
CA LEU A 7 14.04 -16.47 -15.04
C LEU A 7 14.17 -17.69 -15.95
N ILE A 8 13.33 -18.69 -15.70
CA ILE A 8 13.19 -19.89 -16.53
C ILE A 8 11.80 -19.96 -17.18
N PRO A 9 11.65 -20.61 -18.36
CA PRO A 9 10.40 -20.61 -19.12
C PRO A 9 9.17 -21.03 -18.31
N GLU A 10 9.30 -22.04 -17.44
CA GLU A 10 8.20 -22.59 -16.67
C GLU A 10 7.66 -21.60 -15.63
N LEU A 11 8.56 -20.93 -14.89
CA LEU A 11 8.18 -19.93 -13.88
C LEU A 11 7.63 -18.67 -14.54
N TRP A 12 8.25 -18.23 -15.65
CA TRP A 12 7.79 -17.09 -16.42
C TRP A 12 6.37 -17.33 -16.96
N GLN A 13 6.12 -18.48 -17.59
CA GLN A 13 4.80 -18.79 -18.15
C GLN A 13 3.71 -18.86 -17.07
N ARG A 14 4.02 -19.45 -15.90
CA ARG A 14 3.07 -19.48 -14.77
C ARG A 14 2.79 -18.08 -14.23
N ALA A 15 3.81 -17.24 -14.08
CA ALA A 15 3.65 -15.86 -13.65
C ALA A 15 2.86 -15.02 -14.68
N THR A 16 3.09 -15.22 -15.98
CA THR A 16 2.33 -14.59 -17.07
C THR A 16 0.86 -14.97 -17.01
N ARG A 17 0.53 -16.26 -16.84
CA ARG A 17 -0.86 -16.72 -16.68
C ARG A 17 -1.57 -16.05 -15.49
N ASN A 18 -0.89 -15.97 -14.35
CA ASN A 18 -1.41 -15.30 -13.16
C ASN A 18 -1.66 -13.80 -13.39
N LEU A 19 -0.72 -13.11 -14.05
CA LEU A 19 -0.88 -11.70 -14.40
C LEU A 19 -2.06 -11.51 -15.37
N LEU A 20 -2.17 -12.33 -16.41
CA LEU A 20 -3.24 -12.21 -17.41
C LEU A 20 -4.61 -12.54 -16.82
N ALA A 21 -4.71 -13.51 -15.90
CA ALA A 21 -5.95 -13.74 -15.16
C ALA A 21 -6.40 -12.50 -14.40
N LYS A 22 -5.47 -11.84 -13.69
CA LYS A 22 -5.72 -10.57 -13.01
C LYS A 22 -6.08 -9.45 -13.99
N ALA A 23 -5.36 -9.34 -15.12
CA ALA A 23 -5.60 -8.34 -16.14
C ALA A 23 -7.00 -8.46 -16.73
N ILE A 24 -7.38 -9.65 -17.18
CA ILE A 24 -8.71 -9.93 -17.73
C ILE A 24 -9.77 -9.62 -16.68
N GLY A 25 -9.60 -10.07 -15.44
CA GLY A 25 -10.57 -9.86 -14.37
C GLY A 25 -10.77 -8.38 -14.01
N GLU A 26 -9.69 -7.65 -13.72
CA GLU A 26 -9.77 -6.25 -13.29
C GLU A 26 -10.11 -5.30 -14.46
N PHE A 27 -9.66 -5.59 -15.69
CA PHE A 27 -10.09 -4.80 -16.85
C PHE A 27 -11.53 -5.08 -17.27
N ALA A 28 -12.06 -6.28 -17.02
CA ALA A 28 -13.49 -6.55 -17.17
C ALA A 28 -14.31 -5.80 -16.12
N HIS A 29 -13.89 -5.86 -14.85
CA HIS A 29 -14.49 -5.08 -13.76
C HIS A 29 -14.49 -3.57 -14.05
N GLU A 30 -13.37 -3.01 -14.53
CA GLU A 30 -13.25 -1.60 -14.93
C GLU A 30 -13.88 -1.29 -16.31
N ARG A 31 -14.52 -2.28 -16.95
CA ARG A 31 -15.24 -2.17 -18.24
C ARG A 31 -14.34 -1.71 -19.40
N LEU A 32 -13.05 -1.98 -19.31
CA LEU A 32 -12.10 -1.82 -20.41
C LEU A 32 -12.23 -2.97 -21.39
N LEU A 33 -12.41 -4.19 -20.86
CA LEU A 33 -12.64 -5.40 -21.63
C LEU A 33 -14.06 -5.91 -21.37
N VAL A 34 -14.69 -6.52 -22.38
CA VAL A 34 -16.06 -7.03 -22.27
C VAL A 34 -16.09 -8.49 -22.68
N PRO A 35 -15.83 -9.43 -21.74
CA PRO A 35 -15.88 -10.86 -22.04
C PRO A 35 -17.27 -11.30 -22.49
N VAL A 36 -17.34 -12.05 -23.58
CA VAL A 36 -18.58 -12.63 -24.10
C VAL A 36 -18.67 -14.08 -23.65
N LYS A 37 -19.77 -14.46 -23.02
CA LYS A 37 -19.99 -15.84 -22.59
C LYS A 37 -20.24 -16.76 -23.79
N ASP A 38 -19.51 -17.85 -23.88
CA ASP A 38 -19.68 -18.91 -24.88
C ASP A 38 -19.72 -20.28 -24.18
N GLY A 39 -20.92 -20.85 -24.05
CA GLY A 39 -21.14 -22.06 -23.27
C GLY A 39 -20.75 -21.89 -21.80
N ALA A 40 -19.73 -22.65 -21.37
CA ALA A 40 -19.16 -22.60 -20.02
C ALA A 40 -17.96 -21.63 -19.90
N GLU A 41 -17.48 -21.11 -21.02
CA GLU A 41 -16.29 -20.26 -21.12
C GLU A 41 -16.67 -18.80 -21.43
N TYR A 42 -15.66 -17.95 -21.41
CA TYR A 42 -15.72 -16.57 -21.85
C TYR A 42 -14.67 -16.34 -22.93
N THR A 43 -14.99 -15.46 -23.88
CA THR A 43 -14.09 -15.08 -24.96
C THR A 43 -13.89 -13.57 -24.98
N LEU A 44 -12.65 -13.14 -25.23
CA LEU A 44 -12.30 -11.79 -25.64
C LEU A 44 -11.71 -11.84 -27.06
N ALA A 45 -12.20 -10.98 -27.95
CA ALA A 45 -11.65 -10.83 -29.30
C ALA A 45 -10.72 -9.62 -29.34
N ALA A 46 -9.55 -9.78 -29.97
CA ALA A 46 -8.57 -8.72 -30.18
C ALA A 46 -8.07 -8.77 -31.63
N GLY A 47 -8.74 -8.06 -32.53
CA GLY A 47 -8.49 -8.18 -33.97
C GLY A 47 -8.70 -9.62 -34.46
N ASP A 48 -7.64 -10.21 -35.00
CA ASP A 48 -7.64 -11.60 -35.49
C ASP A 48 -7.32 -12.63 -34.40
N GLU A 49 -7.09 -12.21 -33.15
CA GLU A 49 -6.80 -13.08 -32.01
C GLU A 49 -8.02 -13.28 -31.11
N ARG A 50 -8.06 -14.41 -30.41
CA ARG A 50 -9.07 -14.72 -29.41
C ARG A 50 -8.42 -15.24 -28.13
N TYR A 51 -8.92 -14.76 -27.00
CA TYR A 51 -8.56 -15.25 -25.68
C TYR A 51 -9.77 -15.97 -25.09
N ARG A 52 -9.65 -17.26 -24.77
CA ARG A 52 -10.68 -18.08 -24.13
C ARG A 52 -10.27 -18.41 -22.70
N PHE A 53 -11.22 -18.41 -21.78
CA PHE A 53 -10.97 -18.68 -20.36
C PHE A 53 -12.26 -19.01 -19.61
N THR A 54 -12.13 -19.60 -18.42
CA THR A 54 -13.22 -19.77 -17.45
C THR A 54 -13.09 -18.74 -16.33
N ALA A 55 -14.23 -18.31 -15.79
CA ALA A 55 -14.26 -17.34 -14.70
C ALA A 55 -15.50 -17.51 -13.82
N HIS A 56 -15.35 -17.18 -12.54
CA HIS A 56 -16.46 -16.94 -11.62
C HIS A 56 -16.78 -15.44 -11.58
N ARG A 57 -18.07 -15.11 -11.54
CA ARG A 57 -18.56 -13.73 -11.36
C ARG A 57 -19.26 -13.59 -10.01
N PHE A 58 -18.89 -12.55 -9.28
CA PHE A 58 -19.43 -12.23 -7.96
C PHE A 58 -20.05 -10.82 -7.95
N LYS A 59 -20.61 -10.39 -6.80
CA LYS A 59 -21.08 -9.01 -6.63
C LYS A 59 -19.94 -8.00 -6.83
N LEU A 60 -20.30 -6.73 -7.00
CA LEU A 60 -19.37 -5.66 -7.41
C LEU A 60 -18.71 -5.92 -8.77
N ASP A 61 -19.36 -6.72 -9.63
CA ASP A 61 -18.82 -7.13 -10.94
C ASP A 61 -17.39 -7.68 -10.83
N HIS A 62 -17.13 -8.50 -9.81
CA HIS A 62 -15.83 -9.10 -9.60
C HIS A 62 -15.68 -10.35 -10.47
N TRP A 63 -14.61 -10.36 -11.25
CA TRP A 63 -14.23 -11.48 -12.12
C TRP A 63 -13.03 -12.21 -11.53
N VAL A 64 -13.21 -13.47 -11.18
CA VAL A 64 -12.10 -14.36 -10.80
C VAL A 64 -11.87 -15.34 -11.95
N VAL A 65 -10.85 -15.04 -12.76
CA VAL A 65 -10.44 -15.84 -13.92
C VAL A 65 -9.53 -16.97 -13.46
N ASP A 66 -9.76 -18.19 -13.95
CA ASP A 66 -8.83 -19.31 -13.70
C ASP A 66 -7.59 -19.16 -14.62
N PRO A 67 -6.39 -18.91 -14.06
CA PRO A 67 -5.16 -18.72 -14.84
C PRO A 67 -4.77 -19.95 -15.68
N ALA A 68 -5.14 -21.16 -15.26
CA ALA A 68 -4.85 -22.38 -15.99
C ALA A 68 -5.71 -22.51 -17.27
N SER A 69 -6.90 -21.89 -17.28
CA SER A 69 -7.86 -21.98 -18.38
C SER A 69 -7.60 -21.00 -19.53
N ILE A 70 -6.63 -20.09 -19.40
CA ILE A 70 -6.41 -19.05 -20.41
C ILE A 70 -5.74 -19.66 -21.64
N GLU A 71 -6.42 -19.59 -22.77
CA GLU A 71 -5.94 -19.97 -24.09
C GLU A 71 -5.92 -18.75 -25.02
N ARG A 72 -4.92 -18.66 -25.90
CA ARG A 72 -4.83 -17.65 -26.96
C ARG A 72 -4.79 -18.37 -28.30
N THR A 73 -5.64 -17.99 -29.23
CA THR A 73 -5.67 -18.56 -30.58
C THR A 73 -5.75 -17.47 -31.66
N ASP A 74 -5.32 -17.80 -32.87
CA ASP A 74 -5.52 -16.94 -34.03
C ASP A 74 -6.94 -17.06 -34.64
N ALA A 75 -7.14 -16.45 -35.81
CA ALA A 75 -8.41 -16.46 -36.52
C ALA A 75 -8.76 -17.85 -37.12
N ALA A 76 -7.76 -18.69 -37.38
CA ALA A 76 -7.94 -20.07 -37.85
C ALA A 76 -8.23 -21.04 -36.70
N GLY A 77 -7.98 -20.62 -35.45
CA GLY A 77 -8.14 -21.43 -34.25
C GLY A 77 -6.86 -22.15 -33.83
N ASP A 78 -5.72 -21.82 -34.44
CA ASP A 78 -4.43 -22.37 -34.06
C ASP A 78 -3.95 -21.73 -32.75
N GLU A 79 -3.36 -22.53 -31.87
CA GLU A 79 -2.86 -22.07 -30.56
C GLU A 79 -1.65 -21.15 -30.72
N LEU A 80 -1.70 -20.01 -30.02
CA LEU A 80 -0.62 -19.04 -29.95
C LEU A 80 0.01 -19.06 -28.56
N GLU A 81 1.30 -18.70 -28.49
CA GLU A 81 1.97 -18.51 -27.22
C GLU A 81 1.27 -17.42 -26.39
N LEU A 82 1.01 -17.72 -25.12
CA LEU A 82 0.45 -16.77 -24.18
C LEU A 82 1.54 -15.81 -23.69
N ASP A 83 1.63 -14.65 -24.34
CA ASP A 83 2.59 -13.59 -24.04
C ASP A 83 1.88 -12.33 -23.51
N ALA A 84 2.38 -11.78 -22.41
CA ALA A 84 1.76 -10.62 -21.79
C ALA A 84 1.90 -9.36 -22.65
N ALA A 85 3.07 -9.12 -23.27
CA ALA A 85 3.27 -7.94 -24.10
C ALA A 85 2.34 -7.97 -25.32
N ALA A 86 2.18 -9.14 -25.94
CA ALA A 86 1.24 -9.36 -27.02
C ALA A 86 -0.21 -9.10 -26.60
N PHE A 87 -0.64 -9.53 -25.40
CA PHE A 87 -1.97 -9.19 -24.87
C PHE A 87 -2.19 -7.68 -24.78
N PHE A 88 -1.26 -6.94 -24.18
CA PHE A 88 -1.38 -5.48 -24.04
C PHE A 88 -1.32 -4.73 -25.38
N LEU A 89 -0.59 -5.26 -26.36
CA LEU A 89 -0.57 -4.74 -27.72
C LEU A 89 -1.89 -5.01 -28.44
N ALA A 90 -2.44 -6.21 -28.30
CA ALA A 90 -3.69 -6.62 -28.94
C ALA A 90 -4.89 -5.81 -28.44
N PHE A 91 -4.91 -5.45 -27.14
CA PHE A 91 -5.95 -4.62 -26.52
C PHE A 91 -5.55 -3.14 -26.32
N LYS A 92 -4.50 -2.66 -27.00
CA LYS A 92 -3.97 -1.30 -26.79
C LYS A 92 -5.04 -0.22 -26.92
N GLY A 93 -5.95 -0.36 -27.90
CA GLY A 93 -7.03 0.58 -28.17
C GLY A 93 -8.06 0.60 -27.05
N GLU A 94 -8.54 -0.58 -26.64
CA GLU A 94 -9.52 -0.78 -25.57
C GLU A 94 -8.99 -0.30 -24.22
N LEU A 95 -7.69 -0.53 -23.97
CA LEU A 95 -6.99 -0.10 -22.75
C LEU A 95 -6.67 1.41 -22.73
N GLY A 96 -6.84 2.12 -23.86
CA GLY A 96 -6.53 3.55 -23.96
C GLY A 96 -5.04 3.87 -23.82
N LEU A 97 -4.17 2.90 -24.10
CA LEU A 97 -2.72 3.05 -23.97
C LEU A 97 -2.16 3.92 -25.10
N SER A 98 -1.64 5.10 -24.77
CA SER A 98 -0.98 5.97 -25.75
C SER A 98 0.39 5.40 -26.18
N ASP A 99 0.90 5.89 -27.32
CA ASP A 99 2.25 5.55 -27.79
C ASP A 99 3.36 5.94 -26.79
N THR A 100 3.10 6.92 -25.93
CA THR A 100 4.05 7.38 -24.90
C THR A 100 3.99 6.56 -23.62
N VAL A 101 2.81 6.08 -23.22
CA VAL A 101 2.64 5.29 -21.99
C VAL A 101 3.00 3.83 -22.22
N LEU A 102 2.64 3.26 -23.37
CA LEU A 102 2.74 1.84 -23.66
C LEU A 102 4.14 1.24 -23.36
N PRO A 103 5.28 1.82 -23.81
CA PRO A 103 6.58 1.18 -23.57
C PRO A 103 6.93 1.06 -22.09
N VAL A 104 6.67 2.10 -21.30
CA VAL A 104 6.94 2.10 -19.85
C VAL A 104 5.98 1.16 -19.14
N TYR A 105 4.71 1.09 -19.58
CA TYR A 105 3.74 0.17 -19.02
C TYR A 105 4.11 -1.30 -19.28
N LEU A 106 4.63 -1.62 -20.47
CA LEU A 106 5.17 -2.95 -20.77
C LEU A 106 6.39 -3.30 -19.89
N GLU A 107 7.22 -2.32 -19.54
CA GLU A 107 8.32 -2.50 -18.59
C GLU A 107 7.79 -2.81 -17.18
N GLU A 108 6.78 -2.08 -16.70
CA GLU A 108 6.12 -2.36 -15.41
C GLU A 108 5.45 -3.75 -15.38
N VAL A 109 4.85 -4.18 -16.49
CA VAL A 109 4.28 -5.51 -16.68
C VAL A 109 5.36 -6.58 -16.60
N ALA A 110 6.45 -6.44 -17.36
CA ALA A 110 7.56 -7.39 -17.34
C ALA A 110 8.19 -7.51 -15.94
N ALA A 111 8.37 -6.38 -15.25
CA ALA A 111 8.88 -6.38 -13.87
C ALA A 111 7.90 -7.03 -12.87
N THR A 112 6.59 -6.86 -13.07
CA THR A 112 5.57 -7.54 -12.25
C THR A 112 5.57 -9.06 -12.48
N ILE A 113 5.75 -9.53 -13.71
CA ILE A 113 5.89 -10.97 -14.02
C ILE A 113 7.21 -11.51 -13.45
N ASN A 114 8.30 -10.76 -13.58
CA ASN A 114 9.61 -11.10 -13.01
C ASN A 114 9.50 -11.34 -11.49
N ARG A 115 8.81 -10.47 -10.76
CA ARG A 115 8.46 -10.70 -9.35
C ARG A 115 7.74 -12.02 -9.15
N GLY A 116 6.70 -12.29 -9.94
CA GLY A 116 5.93 -13.53 -9.83
C GLY A 116 6.82 -14.76 -10.02
N ALA A 117 7.70 -14.74 -11.03
CA ALA A 117 8.67 -15.80 -11.28
C ALA A 117 9.67 -15.95 -10.12
N TYR A 118 10.18 -14.85 -9.58
CA TYR A 118 11.05 -14.85 -8.40
C TYR A 118 10.38 -15.53 -7.20
N GLN A 119 9.15 -15.13 -6.86
CA GLN A 119 8.41 -15.71 -5.74
C GLN A 119 8.11 -17.20 -5.94
N LEU A 120 7.79 -17.61 -7.17
CA LEU A 120 7.57 -19.02 -7.50
C LEU A 120 8.86 -19.85 -7.39
N GLY A 121 10.02 -19.27 -7.74
CA GLY A 121 11.32 -19.93 -7.67
C GLY A 121 11.84 -20.15 -6.25
N GLU A 122 11.61 -19.19 -5.35
CA GLU A 122 12.04 -19.27 -3.94
C GLU A 122 11.22 -20.26 -3.08
N GLY A 123 10.02 -20.65 -3.55
CA GLY A 123 9.12 -21.52 -2.80
C GLY A 123 8.41 -20.78 -1.67
N GLN A 124 7.17 -20.34 -1.90
CA GLN A 124 6.40 -19.59 -0.92
C GLN A 124 5.87 -20.50 0.22
N PRO A 125 5.84 -20.03 1.47
CA PRO A 125 5.19 -20.76 2.55
C PRO A 125 3.68 -20.92 2.28
N SER A 126 3.10 -22.02 2.73
CA SER A 126 1.65 -22.21 2.64
C SER A 126 0.89 -21.23 3.53
N ALA A 127 -0.39 -21.00 3.24
CA ALA A 127 -1.29 -20.19 4.06
C ALA A 127 -1.32 -20.68 5.52
N SER A 128 -1.26 -21.99 5.76
CA SER A 128 -1.21 -22.54 7.12
C SER A 128 0.13 -22.28 7.82
N ALA A 129 1.24 -22.24 7.08
CA ALA A 129 2.55 -21.89 7.64
C ALA A 129 2.60 -20.39 7.98
N LEU A 130 2.15 -19.53 7.07
CA LEU A 130 2.05 -18.08 7.29
C LEU A 130 1.13 -17.72 8.46
N ALA A 131 0.00 -18.43 8.61
CA ALA A 131 -0.90 -18.24 9.73
C ALA A 131 -0.21 -18.45 11.09
N ASN A 132 0.89 -19.21 11.15
CA ASN A 132 1.70 -19.47 12.35
C ASN A 132 3.05 -18.73 12.35
N ALA A 133 3.32 -17.92 11.33
CA ALA A 133 4.59 -17.23 11.17
C ALA A 133 4.63 -15.91 11.95
N GLY A 134 5.83 -15.38 12.15
CA GLY A 134 6.03 -14.05 12.74
C GLY A 134 5.68 -12.94 11.76
N PHE A 135 5.46 -11.73 12.30
CA PHE A 135 5.03 -10.56 11.54
C PHE A 135 5.81 -10.30 10.25
N GLN A 136 7.14 -10.28 10.33
CA GLN A 136 7.99 -9.97 9.18
C GLN A 136 8.08 -11.10 8.15
N ALA A 137 7.82 -12.35 8.56
CA ALA A 137 7.67 -13.47 7.63
C ALA A 137 6.34 -13.38 6.86
N ILE A 138 5.27 -12.94 7.52
CA ILE A 138 4.01 -12.62 6.84
C ILE A 138 4.22 -11.45 5.87
N GLU A 139 4.89 -10.37 6.30
CA GLU A 139 5.15 -9.20 5.45
C GLU A 139 5.91 -9.57 4.15
N ALA A 140 6.97 -10.37 4.25
CA ALA A 140 7.74 -10.84 3.09
C ALA A 140 6.98 -11.88 2.23
N GLY A 141 6.09 -12.68 2.84
CA GLY A 141 5.35 -13.74 2.16
C GLY A 141 4.19 -13.26 1.28
N MET A 142 3.94 -11.95 1.18
CA MET A 142 2.84 -11.41 0.39
C MET A 142 3.12 -11.48 -1.12
N THR A 143 2.23 -12.15 -1.86
CA THR A 143 2.35 -12.43 -3.30
C THR A 143 1.43 -11.59 -4.18
N GLY A 144 0.33 -11.05 -3.65
CA GLY A 144 -0.68 -10.35 -4.47
C GLY A 144 -0.32 -8.92 -4.91
N GLY A 145 0.50 -8.20 -4.12
CA GLY A 145 0.66 -6.75 -4.27
C GLY A 145 -0.68 -6.02 -4.05
N HIS A 146 -0.86 -4.83 -4.63
CA HIS A 146 -2.17 -4.17 -4.63
C HIS A 146 -3.18 -5.01 -5.44
N PRO A 147 -4.38 -5.31 -4.93
CA PRO A 147 -5.28 -6.28 -5.57
C PRO A 147 -5.87 -5.77 -6.89
N CYS A 148 -6.12 -4.46 -7.06
CA CYS A 148 -6.66 -3.92 -8.31
C CYS A 148 -5.59 -3.69 -9.41
N PHE A 149 -4.48 -3.01 -9.12
CA PHE A 149 -3.46 -2.67 -10.13
C PHE A 149 -2.81 -3.91 -10.75
N VAL A 150 -2.97 -4.07 -12.06
CA VAL A 150 -2.37 -5.16 -12.84
C VAL A 150 -0.85 -5.01 -12.86
N ALA A 151 -0.35 -3.84 -13.30
CA ALA A 151 1.06 -3.47 -13.22
C ALA A 151 1.40 -2.91 -11.83
N GLY A 152 1.16 -3.72 -10.79
CA GLY A 152 1.24 -3.34 -9.38
C GLY A 152 2.65 -3.34 -8.77
N SER A 153 3.65 -3.80 -9.52
CA SER A 153 4.95 -4.20 -8.96
C SER A 153 6.13 -3.90 -9.90
N GLY A 154 6.10 -2.74 -10.56
CA GLY A 154 7.13 -2.32 -11.51
C GLY A 154 8.51 -2.08 -10.89
N ARG A 155 8.60 -1.25 -9.84
CA ARG A 155 9.87 -0.82 -9.20
C ARG A 155 10.94 -0.39 -10.19
N LEU A 156 10.55 0.37 -11.22
CA LEU A 156 11.47 0.80 -12.26
C LEU A 156 12.56 1.68 -11.66
N GLY A 157 13.80 1.26 -11.87
CA GLY A 157 15.01 1.80 -11.25
C GLY A 157 15.84 0.75 -10.51
N PHE A 158 15.25 -0.35 -10.07
CA PHE A 158 16.00 -1.49 -9.52
C PHE A 158 16.63 -2.32 -10.64
N THR A 159 17.93 -2.61 -10.48
CA THR A 159 18.58 -3.70 -11.19
C THR A 159 18.17 -5.06 -10.60
N SER A 160 18.57 -6.17 -11.23
CA SER A 160 18.34 -7.51 -10.68
C SER A 160 19.01 -7.71 -9.30
N GLU A 161 20.21 -7.14 -9.10
CA GLU A 161 20.90 -7.18 -7.80
C GLU A 161 20.17 -6.31 -6.76
N ASP A 162 19.72 -5.12 -7.14
CA ASP A 162 18.94 -4.25 -6.25
C ASP A 162 17.62 -4.91 -5.84
N TYR A 163 16.98 -5.65 -6.75
CA TYR A 163 15.75 -6.37 -6.46
C TYR A 163 15.98 -7.41 -5.35
N GLN A 164 17.01 -8.25 -5.45
CA GLN A 164 17.34 -9.21 -4.39
C GLN A 164 17.69 -8.55 -3.05
N ALA A 165 18.31 -7.37 -3.09
CA ALA A 165 18.72 -6.66 -1.89
C ALA A 165 17.58 -5.88 -1.21
N TYR A 166 16.60 -5.38 -1.97
CA TYR A 166 15.66 -4.35 -1.47
C TYR A 166 14.18 -4.63 -1.77
N ALA A 167 13.84 -5.61 -2.60
CA ALA A 167 12.44 -5.97 -2.79
C ALA A 167 11.87 -6.57 -1.49
N PRO A 168 10.68 -6.15 -1.04
CA PRO A 168 10.07 -6.67 0.20
C PRO A 168 9.94 -8.19 0.22
N GLU A 169 9.59 -8.78 -0.93
CA GLU A 169 9.42 -10.22 -1.12
C GLU A 169 10.73 -11.02 -1.05
N ALA A 170 11.90 -10.38 -1.14
CA ALA A 170 13.19 -11.04 -0.91
C ALA A 170 13.50 -11.22 0.59
N GLY A 171 12.84 -10.44 1.47
CA GLY A 171 13.04 -10.53 2.93
C GLY A 171 14.48 -10.25 3.39
N ALA A 172 15.31 -9.66 2.53
CA ALA A 172 16.72 -9.41 2.79
C ALA A 172 16.93 -8.38 3.92
N GLY A 173 18.03 -8.54 4.67
CA GLY A 173 18.47 -7.57 5.65
C GLY A 173 19.09 -6.34 4.96
N VAL A 174 18.62 -5.15 5.31
CA VAL A 174 19.07 -3.88 4.75
C VAL A 174 19.65 -3.01 5.85
N ARG A 175 20.88 -2.54 5.69
CA ARG A 175 21.48 -1.51 6.55
C ARG A 175 21.30 -0.16 5.88
N LEU A 176 20.77 0.82 6.62
CA LEU A 176 20.54 2.16 6.07
C LEU A 176 21.85 2.95 6.03
N MET A 177 22.03 3.73 4.96
CA MET A 177 23.11 4.71 4.85
C MET A 177 22.75 5.94 5.67
N TRP A 178 23.70 6.54 6.38
CA TRP A 178 23.48 7.75 7.17
C TRP A 178 24.27 8.92 6.61
N LEU A 179 23.61 10.08 6.58
CA LEU A 179 24.22 11.37 6.25
C LEU A 179 24.07 12.33 7.42
N ALA A 180 25.09 13.14 7.69
CA ALA A 180 24.97 14.35 8.48
C ALA A 180 24.73 15.55 7.57
N ALA A 181 23.62 16.25 7.77
CA ALA A 181 23.28 17.46 7.05
C ALA A 181 23.47 18.69 7.95
N ARG A 182 24.17 19.71 7.45
CA ARG A 182 24.29 21.00 8.16
C ARG A 182 22.90 21.57 8.43
N ARG A 183 22.66 22.00 9.67
CA ARG A 183 21.32 22.42 10.13
C ARG A 183 20.70 23.54 9.30
N GLU A 184 21.50 24.44 8.75
CA GLU A 184 21.02 25.54 7.90
C GLU A 184 20.38 25.07 6.57
N HIS A 185 20.65 23.84 6.14
CA HIS A 185 20.11 23.24 4.92
C HIS A 185 19.10 22.11 5.17
N ALA A 186 18.84 21.79 6.43
CA ALA A 186 17.97 20.70 6.82
C ALA A 186 16.91 21.17 7.82
N MET A 187 15.89 20.36 7.99
CA MET A 187 14.88 20.55 9.02
C MET A 187 14.68 19.25 9.79
N PHE A 188 14.34 19.38 11.06
CA PHE A 188 13.88 18.30 11.91
C PHE A 188 12.56 18.75 12.53
N ALA A 189 11.52 17.94 12.37
CA ALA A 189 10.22 18.12 12.97
C ALA A 189 9.92 16.90 13.83
N ALA A 190 9.33 17.09 15.00
CA ALA A 190 8.97 16.00 15.88
C ALA A 190 7.74 16.33 16.72
N SER A 191 7.11 15.29 17.27
CA SER A 191 6.07 15.41 18.28
C SER A 191 6.60 16.17 19.50
N PRO A 192 5.75 16.89 20.26
CA PRO A 192 6.20 17.79 21.33
C PRO A 192 7.05 17.14 22.43
N GLU A 193 6.88 15.84 22.65
CA GLU A 193 7.63 15.06 23.63
C GLU A 193 9.03 14.61 23.17
N LEU A 194 9.37 14.85 21.90
CA LEU A 194 10.62 14.38 21.28
C LEU A 194 11.49 15.55 20.81
N ASP A 195 12.79 15.32 20.80
CA ASP A 195 13.78 16.23 20.22
C ASP A 195 14.81 15.45 19.39
N PHE A 196 15.86 16.14 18.93
CA PHE A 196 16.92 15.46 18.18
C PHE A 196 17.76 14.50 19.05
N GLY A 197 17.83 14.73 20.36
CA GLY A 197 18.49 13.83 21.31
C GLY A 197 17.81 12.47 21.36
N TRP A 198 16.47 12.44 21.32
CA TRP A 198 15.71 11.19 21.22
C TRP A 198 16.16 10.31 20.04
N LEU A 199 16.40 10.89 18.86
CA LEU A 199 16.88 10.15 17.70
C LEU A 199 18.23 9.50 17.99
N LEU A 200 19.16 10.26 18.55
CA LEU A 200 20.52 9.78 18.87
C LEU A 200 20.52 8.72 19.97
N ASP A 201 19.63 8.86 20.97
CA ASP A 201 19.61 7.99 22.15
C ASP A 201 18.81 6.70 21.91
N THR A 202 17.80 6.73 21.04
CA THR A 202 16.84 5.62 20.92
C THR A 202 16.76 5.01 19.52
N GLN A 203 17.01 5.78 18.47
CA GLN A 203 16.84 5.33 17.08
C GLN A 203 18.15 4.97 16.38
N LEU A 204 19.31 5.38 16.93
CA LEU A 204 20.64 5.01 16.45
C LEU A 204 21.28 4.01 17.43
N ASP A 205 21.94 2.98 16.92
CA ASP A 205 22.70 2.06 17.77
C ASP A 205 23.95 2.74 18.35
N ALA A 206 24.39 2.27 19.52
CA ALA A 206 25.45 2.93 20.28
C ALA A 206 26.79 2.98 19.52
N ASP A 207 27.14 1.90 18.81
CA ASP A 207 28.39 1.82 18.04
C ASP A 207 28.38 2.80 16.87
N SER A 208 27.28 2.84 16.10
CA SER A 208 27.13 3.80 15.00
C SER A 208 27.12 5.23 15.50
N ARG A 209 26.50 5.50 16.67
CA ARG A 209 26.54 6.83 17.29
C ARG A 209 27.97 7.27 17.64
N GLU A 210 28.75 6.41 18.27
CA GLU A 210 30.15 6.73 18.61
C GLU A 210 30.99 6.93 17.34
N TYR A 211 30.84 6.03 16.37
CA TYR A 211 31.54 6.11 15.09
C TYR A 211 31.20 7.40 14.33
N PHE A 212 29.93 7.74 14.21
CA PHE A 212 29.48 8.95 13.55
C PHE A 212 29.97 10.21 14.26
N ALA A 213 29.97 10.23 15.61
CA ALA A 213 30.52 11.34 16.38
C ALA A 213 32.02 11.55 16.10
N SER A 214 32.81 10.49 15.98
CA SER A 214 34.24 10.59 15.64
C SER A 214 34.47 11.21 14.27
N MET A 215 33.71 10.80 13.24
CA MET A 215 33.81 11.35 11.88
C MET A 215 33.41 12.82 11.81
N LEU A 216 32.45 13.25 12.64
CA LEU A 216 32.08 14.66 12.76
C LEU A 216 33.19 15.45 13.46
N THR A 217 33.76 14.90 14.53
CA THR A 217 34.85 15.52 15.30
C THR A 217 36.09 15.75 14.43
N ASP A 218 36.45 14.79 13.57
CA ASP A 218 37.55 14.91 12.59
C ASP A 218 37.35 16.08 11.61
N ARG A 219 36.11 16.56 11.47
CA ARG A 219 35.74 17.70 10.62
C ARG A 219 35.47 18.97 11.43
N GLY A 220 35.76 18.97 12.74
CA GLY A 220 35.50 20.08 13.64
C GLY A 220 34.01 20.35 13.87
N LEU A 221 33.17 19.32 13.77
CA LEU A 221 31.72 19.39 13.96
C LEU A 221 31.27 18.47 15.08
N SER A 222 30.06 18.71 15.56
CA SER A 222 29.34 17.89 16.54
C SER A 222 27.90 17.63 16.09
N TYR A 223 27.15 16.87 16.88
CA TYR A 223 25.71 16.69 16.65
C TYR A 223 24.89 17.98 16.86
N GLU A 224 25.46 19.00 17.50
CA GLU A 224 24.82 20.32 17.60
C GLU A 224 24.84 21.07 16.26
N ASP A 225 25.74 20.70 15.34
CA ASP A 225 25.93 21.39 14.05
C ASP A 225 25.13 20.76 12.90
N VAL A 226 24.62 19.53 13.11
CA VAL A 226 24.02 18.71 12.05
C VAL A 226 22.72 18.04 12.48
N TYR A 227 21.93 17.63 11.49
CA TYR A 227 20.89 16.61 11.63
C TYR A 227 21.32 15.33 10.94
N LEU A 228 20.96 14.18 11.51
CA LEU A 228 21.17 12.87 10.88
C LEU A 228 19.98 12.50 10.00
N ILE A 229 20.27 12.05 8.78
CA ILE A 229 19.28 11.60 7.80
C ILE A 229 19.60 10.15 7.40
N PRO A 230 18.75 9.17 7.74
CA PRO A 230 18.87 7.84 7.18
C PRO A 230 18.39 7.82 5.72
N VAL A 231 19.10 7.10 4.88
CA VAL A 231 18.93 7.07 3.43
C VAL A 231 18.93 5.62 2.96
N HIS A 232 17.97 5.28 2.12
CA HIS A 232 17.96 3.99 1.44
C HIS A 232 19.28 3.80 0.64
N PRO A 233 19.97 2.65 0.74
CA PRO A 233 21.24 2.45 0.03
C PRO A 233 21.17 2.65 -1.49
N TRP A 234 20.11 2.16 -2.14
CA TRP A 234 19.80 2.49 -3.54
C TRP A 234 19.72 4.00 -3.80
N GLN A 235 19.01 4.76 -2.95
CA GLN A 235 18.87 6.22 -3.09
C GLN A 235 20.23 6.90 -2.94
N TRP A 236 21.07 6.45 -2.02
CA TRP A 236 22.45 6.92 -1.89
C TRP A 236 23.25 6.69 -3.17
N ARG A 237 23.33 5.43 -3.65
CA ARG A 237 24.17 5.04 -4.79
C ARG A 237 23.73 5.66 -6.10
N ASN A 238 22.42 5.75 -6.34
CA ASN A 238 21.87 6.11 -7.65
C ASN A 238 21.44 7.58 -7.76
N LYS A 239 21.22 8.27 -6.64
CA LYS A 239 20.65 9.62 -6.63
C LYS A 239 21.49 10.59 -5.82
N ILE A 240 21.69 10.36 -4.53
CA ILE A 240 22.34 11.36 -3.66
C ILE A 240 23.81 11.54 -4.03
N SER A 241 24.57 10.47 -4.25
CA SER A 241 25.99 10.52 -4.63
C SER A 241 26.26 11.28 -5.94
N VAL A 242 25.26 11.41 -6.81
CA VAL A 242 25.36 12.08 -8.12
C VAL A 242 24.68 13.44 -8.10
N THR A 243 23.37 13.47 -7.82
CA THR A 243 22.53 14.67 -7.89
C THR A 243 22.85 15.66 -6.77
N PHE A 244 23.29 15.19 -5.60
CA PHE A 244 23.66 16.02 -4.46
C PHE A 244 25.19 16.12 -4.29
N ALA A 245 25.97 15.70 -5.30
CA ALA A 245 27.43 15.80 -5.28
C ALA A 245 27.96 17.21 -4.95
N PRO A 246 27.37 18.32 -5.45
CA PRO A 246 27.80 19.67 -5.05
C PRO A 246 27.61 19.96 -3.55
N GLU A 247 26.59 19.38 -2.93
CA GLU A 247 26.31 19.53 -1.50
C GLU A 247 27.31 18.73 -0.65
N ILE A 248 27.67 17.54 -1.13
CA ILE A 248 28.69 16.68 -0.49
C ILE A 248 30.07 17.32 -0.60
N ALA A 249 30.46 17.75 -1.80
CA ALA A 249 31.76 18.37 -2.05
C ALA A 249 31.97 19.66 -1.24
N ALA A 250 30.88 20.39 -0.96
CA ALA A 250 30.92 21.59 -0.12
C ALA A 250 30.84 21.32 1.39
N GLY A 251 30.75 20.06 1.81
CA GLY A 251 30.63 19.69 3.23
C GLY A 251 29.28 20.04 3.88
N ARG A 252 28.25 20.34 3.07
CA ARG A 252 26.88 20.55 3.55
C ARG A 252 26.18 19.24 3.89
N LEU A 253 26.51 18.19 3.14
CA LEU A 253 26.14 16.81 3.41
C LEU A 253 27.40 15.97 3.62
N ILE A 254 27.48 15.26 4.74
CA ILE A 254 28.63 14.47 5.15
C ILE A 254 28.20 13.01 5.18
N PRO A 255 28.72 12.14 4.30
CA PRO A 255 28.45 10.71 4.35
C PRO A 255 29.08 10.10 5.61
N LEU A 256 28.27 9.36 6.38
CA LEU A 256 28.70 8.69 7.60
C LEU A 256 28.80 7.17 7.43
N GLY A 257 28.34 6.62 6.31
CA GLY A 257 28.35 5.17 6.08
C GLY A 257 27.08 4.48 6.60
N GLU A 258 27.10 3.16 6.63
CA GLU A 258 25.97 2.34 7.03
C GLU A 258 25.87 2.25 8.57
N GLY A 259 24.63 2.25 9.08
CA GLY A 259 24.37 1.89 10.47
C GLY A 259 24.50 0.38 10.70
N HIS A 260 24.57 -0.05 11.96
CA HIS A 260 24.74 -1.47 12.29
C HIS A 260 23.41 -2.25 12.31
N ASP A 261 22.30 -1.59 12.62
CA ASP A 261 20.99 -2.25 12.63
C ASP A 261 20.58 -2.76 11.25
N GLU A 262 20.03 -3.98 11.23
CA GLU A 262 19.46 -4.58 10.04
C GLU A 262 17.96 -4.37 10.01
N PHE A 263 17.47 -3.90 8.88
CA PHE A 263 16.07 -3.63 8.63
C PHE A 263 15.52 -4.56 7.56
N GLN A 264 14.19 -4.67 7.49
CA GLN A 264 13.49 -5.31 6.39
C GLN A 264 12.57 -4.31 5.69
N ALA A 265 12.65 -4.26 4.36
CA ALA A 265 11.72 -3.50 3.56
C ALA A 265 10.30 -4.05 3.75
N GLN A 266 9.35 -3.18 4.11
CA GLN A 266 7.93 -3.50 4.16
C GLN A 266 7.34 -3.41 2.75
N GLN A 267 6.09 -3.84 2.53
CA GLN A 267 5.43 -3.83 1.20
C GLN A 267 5.49 -2.48 0.45
N SER A 268 5.63 -1.37 1.18
CA SER A 268 5.84 -0.02 0.62
C SER A 268 7.20 0.20 -0.05
N ILE A 269 8.12 -0.77 0.06
CA ILE A 269 9.53 -0.80 -0.39
C ILE A 269 10.43 0.13 0.44
N ARG A 270 10.00 1.37 0.66
CA ARG A 270 10.82 2.44 1.25
C ARG A 270 10.67 2.62 2.76
N THR A 271 9.82 1.81 3.40
CA THR A 271 9.63 1.77 4.85
C THR A 271 10.28 0.53 5.41
N PHE A 272 11.01 0.70 6.51
CA PHE A 272 11.94 -0.29 7.03
C PHE A 272 11.57 -0.64 8.47
N PHE A 273 11.28 -1.91 8.73
CA PHE A 273 11.12 -2.44 10.09
C PHE A 273 12.48 -2.86 10.64
N ASN A 274 12.79 -2.46 11.88
CA ASN A 274 14.06 -2.81 12.51
C ASN A 274 14.04 -4.26 13.02
N ARG A 275 14.84 -5.15 12.41
CA ARG A 275 14.93 -6.56 12.83
C ARG A 275 15.89 -6.76 13.99
N SER A 276 16.89 -5.90 14.14
CA SER A 276 17.80 -5.90 15.28
C SER A 276 17.10 -5.51 16.58
N ARG A 277 16.21 -4.50 16.50
CA ARG A 277 15.47 -3.92 17.62
C ARG A 277 13.99 -3.71 17.23
N PRO A 278 13.15 -4.77 17.26
CA PRO A 278 11.74 -4.71 16.86
C PRO A 278 10.88 -3.64 17.54
N GLU A 279 11.29 -3.18 18.71
CA GLU A 279 10.66 -2.11 19.49
C GLU A 279 10.97 -0.69 18.97
N ALA A 280 12.04 -0.53 18.18
CA ALA A 280 12.42 0.75 17.59
C ALA A 280 11.44 1.15 16.49
N ASP A 281 11.37 2.46 16.20
CA ASP A 281 10.45 2.98 15.20
C ASP A 281 10.86 2.50 13.79
N TYR A 282 9.87 2.30 12.92
CA TYR A 282 10.13 2.14 11.49
C TYR A 282 10.84 3.38 10.96
N VAL A 283 11.68 3.18 9.94
CA VAL A 283 12.26 4.28 9.17
C VAL A 283 11.65 4.29 7.77
N LYS A 284 10.99 5.36 7.38
CA LYS A 284 10.52 5.57 6.00
C LYS A 284 11.43 6.58 5.31
N THR A 285 11.96 6.21 4.16
CA THR A 285 12.99 6.96 3.43
C THR A 285 12.46 7.47 2.10
N ALA A 286 13.05 8.53 1.55
CA ALA A 286 12.86 8.88 0.15
C ALA A 286 13.48 7.81 -0.77
N LEU A 287 12.74 7.38 -1.80
CA LEU A 287 13.21 6.43 -2.81
C LEU A 287 12.72 6.82 -4.20
N SER A 288 13.62 7.25 -5.08
CA SER A 288 13.28 7.71 -6.43
C SER A 288 13.12 6.55 -7.43
N VAL A 289 12.31 5.56 -7.06
CA VAL A 289 11.88 4.42 -7.87
C VAL A 289 10.42 4.63 -8.26
N LEU A 290 10.08 4.31 -9.51
CA LEU A 290 8.70 4.39 -10.01
C LEU A 290 7.97 3.08 -9.70
N ASN A 291 6.83 3.16 -9.01
CA ASN A 291 5.99 1.99 -8.74
C ASN A 291 4.52 2.39 -8.67
N MET A 292 3.68 1.74 -9.49
CA MET A 292 2.23 2.01 -9.60
C MET A 292 1.92 3.47 -9.91
N GLY A 293 2.60 4.05 -10.90
CA GLY A 293 2.31 5.42 -11.31
C GLY A 293 2.84 6.54 -10.40
N PHE A 294 3.60 6.20 -9.36
CA PHE A 294 4.18 7.17 -8.42
C PHE A 294 5.68 6.99 -8.23
N MET A 295 6.41 8.09 -8.33
CA MET A 295 7.76 8.21 -7.79
C MET A 295 7.71 8.19 -6.26
N ARG A 296 8.38 7.23 -5.63
CA ARG A 296 8.33 7.00 -4.17
C ARG A 296 9.21 7.98 -3.36
N GLY A 297 9.22 9.26 -3.74
CA GLY A 297 9.92 10.34 -3.03
C GLY A 297 9.18 10.84 -1.79
N LEU A 298 9.89 11.48 -0.87
CA LEU A 298 9.33 12.03 0.38
C LEU A 298 9.53 13.54 0.41
N SER A 299 8.45 14.32 0.50
CA SER A 299 8.50 15.78 0.41
C SER A 299 8.96 16.43 1.71
N THR A 300 10.06 17.19 1.67
CA THR A 300 10.54 17.94 2.84
C THR A 300 9.47 18.89 3.38
N GLU A 301 8.68 19.55 2.51
CA GLU A 301 7.60 20.45 2.95
C GLU A 301 6.49 19.71 3.70
N TYR A 302 6.16 18.48 3.29
CA TYR A 302 5.14 17.69 4.00
C TYR A 302 5.68 17.19 5.35
N MET A 303 6.95 16.80 5.38
CA MET A 303 7.60 16.29 6.58
C MET A 303 7.64 17.30 7.72
N GLU A 304 7.66 18.61 7.43
CA GLU A 304 7.66 19.68 8.46
C GLU A 304 6.43 19.63 9.37
N VAL A 305 5.30 19.16 8.83
CA VAL A 305 4.01 19.13 9.53
C VAL A 305 3.50 17.71 9.79
N THR A 306 4.19 16.68 9.27
CA THR A 306 3.80 15.27 9.42
C THR A 306 3.64 14.84 10.88
N PRO A 307 4.58 15.11 11.81
CA PRO A 307 4.39 14.75 13.22
C PRO A 307 3.16 15.42 13.84
N ALA A 308 2.96 16.71 13.57
CA ALA A 308 1.81 17.45 14.09
C ALA A 308 0.47 16.91 13.54
N ILE A 309 0.42 16.52 12.27
CA ILE A 309 -0.76 15.84 11.70
C ILE A 309 -1.00 14.51 12.39
N SER A 310 0.06 13.72 12.55
CA SER A 310 -0.05 12.40 13.15
C SER A 310 -0.48 12.46 14.62
N ASP A 311 -0.03 13.46 15.37
CA ASP A 311 -0.46 13.72 16.74
C ASP A 311 -1.92 14.16 16.80
N TYR A 312 -2.32 15.10 15.93
CA TYR A 312 -3.72 15.53 15.84
C TYR A 312 -4.68 14.37 15.54
N VAL A 313 -4.34 13.51 14.57
CA VAL A 313 -5.14 12.34 14.23
C VAL A 313 -5.15 11.32 15.38
N ALA A 314 -4.01 11.10 16.04
CA ALA A 314 -3.95 10.20 17.19
C ALA A 314 -4.80 10.72 18.36
N ASP A 315 -4.72 12.01 18.69
CA ASP A 315 -5.52 12.63 19.75
C ASP A 315 -7.03 12.50 19.48
N LEU A 316 -7.44 12.76 18.24
CA LEU A 316 -8.83 12.62 17.81
C LEU A 316 -9.30 11.15 17.92
N VAL A 317 -8.51 10.20 17.43
CA VAL A 317 -8.86 8.77 17.41
C VAL A 317 -8.81 8.15 18.80
N HIS A 318 -7.79 8.45 19.59
CA HIS A 318 -7.59 7.88 20.94
C HIS A 318 -8.48 8.54 21.99
N GLY A 319 -8.95 9.77 21.73
CA GLY A 319 -9.90 10.50 22.56
C GLY A 319 -11.37 10.11 22.35
N ASP A 320 -11.70 9.48 21.21
CA ASP A 320 -13.06 9.08 20.90
C ASP A 320 -13.49 7.77 21.62
N PRO A 321 -14.63 7.75 22.35
CA PRO A 321 -15.08 6.56 23.07
C PRO A 321 -15.40 5.34 22.20
N THR A 322 -15.88 5.55 20.97
CA THR A 322 -16.25 4.48 20.04
C THR A 322 -15.00 3.85 19.44
N LEU A 323 -14.07 4.67 18.91
CA LEU A 323 -12.81 4.18 18.36
C LEU A 323 -11.96 3.48 19.43
N LYS A 324 -11.94 4.00 20.66
CA LYS A 324 -11.27 3.36 21.80
C LYS A 324 -11.89 2.01 22.16
N ARG A 325 -13.22 1.86 22.09
CA ARG A 325 -13.91 0.58 22.31
C ARG A 325 -13.48 -0.48 21.29
N HIS A 326 -13.29 -0.08 20.03
CA HIS A 326 -12.81 -0.94 18.96
C HIS A 326 -11.27 -1.13 18.96
N GLY A 327 -10.55 -0.54 19.92
CA GLY A 327 -9.10 -0.72 20.08
C GLY A 327 -8.25 -0.10 18.98
N VAL A 328 -8.81 0.83 18.20
CA VAL A 328 -8.13 1.46 17.06
C VAL A 328 -6.92 2.23 17.56
N THR A 329 -5.76 1.98 16.94
CA THR A 329 -4.54 2.70 17.31
C THR A 329 -3.83 3.26 16.08
N ILE A 330 -3.51 4.55 16.11
CA ILE A 330 -2.63 5.18 15.14
C ILE A 330 -1.16 4.88 15.48
N LEU A 331 -0.39 4.36 14.52
CA LEU A 331 1.06 4.28 14.61
C LEU A 331 1.63 5.62 14.17
N ARG A 332 1.98 6.46 15.15
CA ARG A 332 2.31 7.86 14.89
C ARG A 332 3.61 8.03 14.11
N GLU A 333 3.65 8.98 13.19
CA GLU A 333 4.86 9.43 12.47
C GLU A 333 5.54 10.54 13.27
N ARG A 334 6.19 10.19 14.38
CA ARG A 334 6.51 11.12 15.47
C ARG A 334 7.74 11.98 15.26
N ALA A 335 8.55 11.68 14.25
CA ALA A 335 9.67 12.53 13.87
C ALA A 335 9.91 12.45 12.37
N ALA A 336 10.40 13.53 11.80
CA ALA A 336 10.82 13.60 10.41
C ALA A 336 12.01 14.53 10.23
N VAL A 337 12.83 14.22 9.24
CA VAL A 337 13.99 15.00 8.85
C VAL A 337 13.99 15.17 7.34
N GLY A 338 14.37 16.34 6.85
CA GLY A 338 14.44 16.59 5.42
C GLY A 338 15.53 17.57 5.04
N TYR A 339 16.09 17.38 3.84
CA TYR A 339 17.07 18.31 3.27
C TYR A 339 16.39 19.23 2.27
N ARG A 340 16.69 20.53 2.35
CA ARG A 340 16.24 21.54 1.40
C ARG A 340 17.38 21.86 0.45
N HIS A 341 17.46 21.13 -0.67
CA HIS A 341 18.50 21.39 -1.66
C HIS A 341 18.36 22.82 -2.21
N PRO A 342 19.37 23.70 -2.07
CA PRO A 342 19.21 25.12 -2.42
C PRO A 342 18.79 25.36 -3.86
N ALA A 343 19.46 24.71 -4.82
CA ALA A 343 19.15 24.85 -6.25
C ALA A 343 17.72 24.39 -6.60
N TYR A 344 17.29 23.21 -6.15
CA TYR A 344 15.94 22.70 -6.45
C TYR A 344 14.85 23.43 -5.67
N THR A 345 15.15 23.92 -4.47
CA THR A 345 14.19 24.73 -3.70
C THR A 345 13.93 26.07 -4.41
N ALA A 346 14.96 26.67 -5.00
CA ALA A 346 14.82 27.93 -5.74
C ALA A 346 14.28 27.76 -7.16
N GLY A 347 14.67 26.69 -7.85
CA GLY A 347 14.48 26.55 -9.30
C GLY A 347 13.47 25.48 -9.76
N ALA A 348 13.11 24.50 -8.92
CA ALA A 348 12.13 23.48 -9.29
C ALA A 348 10.72 23.87 -8.82
N PRO A 349 9.67 23.58 -9.61
CA PRO A 349 8.30 23.87 -9.20
C PRO A 349 7.89 23.07 -7.95
N LYS A 350 6.86 23.55 -7.25
CA LYS A 350 6.15 22.75 -6.23
C LYS A 350 5.67 21.43 -6.86
N GLY A 351 5.61 20.39 -6.03
CA GLY A 351 5.30 19.03 -6.49
C GLY A 351 6.44 18.27 -7.19
N SER A 352 7.49 18.95 -7.68
CA SER A 352 8.60 18.31 -8.41
C SER A 352 9.26 17.14 -7.65
N PRO A 353 9.54 16.00 -8.30
CA PRO A 353 10.20 14.86 -7.65
C PRO A 353 11.61 15.19 -7.14
N TYR A 354 12.29 16.20 -7.71
CA TYR A 354 13.60 16.65 -7.25
C TYR A 354 13.56 17.28 -5.85
N ARG A 355 12.41 17.81 -5.43
CA ARG A 355 12.19 18.33 -4.07
C ARG A 355 11.83 17.24 -3.06
N LYS A 356 11.81 15.97 -3.51
CA LYS A 356 11.36 14.80 -2.73
C LYS A 356 12.45 13.71 -2.62
N MET A 357 13.71 14.03 -2.90
CA MET A 357 14.80 13.05 -3.03
C MET A 357 15.52 12.73 -1.72
N LEU A 358 15.45 13.59 -0.69
CA LEU A 358 16.19 13.42 0.55
C LEU A 358 15.38 13.88 1.77
N ALA A 359 14.62 12.95 2.32
CA ALA A 359 13.93 13.07 3.60
C ALA A 359 13.70 11.68 4.20
N ALA A 360 13.46 11.63 5.50
CA ALA A 360 13.05 10.42 6.21
C ALA A 360 12.08 10.76 7.35
N LEU A 361 11.32 9.77 7.79
CA LEU A 361 10.49 9.86 8.99
C LEU A 361 10.61 8.59 9.83
N TRP A 362 10.31 8.73 11.12
CA TRP A 362 10.20 7.65 12.09
C TRP A 362 8.74 7.44 12.46
N ARG A 363 8.30 6.18 12.39
CA ARG A 363 6.93 5.77 12.72
C ARG A 363 6.95 4.74 13.82
N GLU A 364 6.04 4.84 14.78
CA GLU A 364 5.90 3.86 15.86
C GLU A 364 5.88 2.42 15.36
N SER A 365 6.69 1.57 16.01
CA SER A 365 6.52 0.12 15.88
C SER A 365 5.23 -0.36 16.57
N PRO A 366 4.53 -1.37 16.00
CA PRO A 366 3.42 -2.01 16.68
C PRO A 366 3.88 -2.89 17.85
N VAL A 367 5.13 -3.36 17.86
CA VAL A 367 5.63 -4.40 18.78
C VAL A 367 5.49 -4.00 20.26
N PRO A 368 5.83 -2.77 20.69
CA PRO A 368 5.64 -2.35 22.09
C PRO A 368 4.18 -2.29 22.54
N LYS A 369 3.22 -2.32 21.60
CA LYS A 369 1.78 -2.20 21.85
C LYS A 369 1.06 -3.55 21.92
N LEU A 370 1.81 -4.65 21.87
CA LEU A 370 1.27 -6.01 21.91
C LEU A 370 1.20 -6.55 23.33
N ALA A 371 0.08 -7.19 23.65
CA ALA A 371 -0.07 -8.01 24.84
C ALA A 371 0.50 -9.42 24.61
N LYS A 372 0.70 -10.15 25.70
CA LYS A 372 1.21 -11.53 25.64
C LYS A 372 0.28 -12.42 24.81
N GLY A 373 0.86 -13.12 23.84
CA GLY A 373 0.14 -14.05 22.96
C GLY A 373 -0.48 -13.40 21.72
N GLU A 374 -0.37 -12.07 21.59
CA GLU A 374 -0.77 -11.38 20.37
C GLU A 374 0.36 -11.41 19.32
N GLN A 375 -0.05 -11.44 18.06
CA GLN A 375 0.82 -11.28 16.91
C GLN A 375 0.25 -10.18 16.00
N VAL A 376 1.04 -9.69 15.06
CA VAL A 376 0.56 -8.73 14.06
C VAL A 376 0.79 -9.24 12.65
N ALA A 377 -0.12 -8.85 11.75
CA ALA A 377 -0.04 -9.13 10.33
C ALA A 377 -0.54 -7.91 9.53
N THR A 378 0.09 -7.62 8.40
CA THR A 378 -0.49 -6.71 7.41
C THR A 378 -1.91 -7.16 7.04
N MET A 379 -2.86 -6.24 6.87
CA MET A 379 -4.22 -6.60 6.44
C MET A 379 -4.23 -7.17 5.01
N ALA A 380 -3.24 -6.85 4.18
CA ALA A 380 -3.04 -7.48 2.88
C ALA A 380 -2.95 -9.02 2.96
N SER A 381 -2.55 -9.56 4.11
CA SER A 381 -2.52 -11.00 4.37
C SER A 381 -3.89 -11.67 4.26
N LEU A 382 -4.99 -10.94 4.46
CA LEU A 382 -6.33 -11.50 4.28
C LEU A 382 -6.67 -11.78 2.81
N LEU A 383 -5.99 -11.10 1.87
CA LEU A 383 -6.12 -11.32 0.43
C LEU A 383 -5.05 -12.26 -0.14
N HIS A 384 -4.15 -12.76 0.72
CA HIS A 384 -3.12 -13.69 0.27
C HIS A 384 -3.72 -15.06 -0.03
N VAL A 385 -3.37 -15.59 -1.19
CA VAL A 385 -3.63 -16.97 -1.61
C VAL A 385 -2.29 -17.63 -1.88
N ASP A 386 -2.06 -18.80 -1.29
CA ASP A 386 -0.82 -19.53 -1.47
C ASP A 386 -0.75 -20.26 -2.83
N ALA A 387 0.38 -20.94 -3.09
CA ALA A 387 0.63 -21.60 -4.36
C ALA A 387 -0.35 -22.74 -4.70
N ASP A 388 -1.08 -23.26 -3.70
CA ASP A 388 -2.08 -24.32 -3.83
C ASP A 388 -3.51 -23.75 -3.90
N GLY A 389 -3.65 -22.43 -4.02
CA GLY A 389 -4.95 -21.76 -4.10
C GLY A 389 -5.65 -21.63 -2.75
N LYS A 390 -4.94 -21.74 -1.61
CA LYS A 390 -5.54 -21.63 -0.27
C LYS A 390 -5.41 -20.22 0.31
N PRO A 391 -6.53 -19.57 0.69
CA PRO A 391 -6.48 -18.26 1.33
C PRO A 391 -5.90 -18.30 2.75
N LEU A 392 -5.06 -17.32 3.07
CA LEU A 392 -4.54 -17.13 4.44
C LEU A 392 -5.66 -16.72 5.40
N ALA A 393 -6.66 -15.95 4.96
CA ALA A 393 -7.85 -15.68 5.77
C ALA A 393 -8.56 -16.97 6.23
N SER A 394 -8.71 -17.97 5.35
CA SER A 394 -9.27 -19.29 5.72
C SER A 394 -8.40 -20.03 6.74
N ALA A 395 -7.07 -19.91 6.66
CA ALA A 395 -6.18 -20.49 7.64
C ALA A 395 -6.28 -19.79 9.01
N LEU A 396 -6.41 -18.47 9.04
CA LEU A 396 -6.62 -17.69 10.27
C LEU A 396 -7.97 -18.01 10.93
N ILE A 397 -9.05 -18.12 10.14
CA ILE A 397 -10.37 -18.54 10.62
C ILE A 397 -10.28 -19.92 11.28
N ARG A 398 -9.66 -20.90 10.62
CA ARG A 398 -9.47 -22.24 11.18
C ARG A 398 -8.64 -22.22 12.46
N ARG A 399 -7.56 -21.43 12.51
CA ARG A 399 -6.70 -21.29 13.69
C ARG A 399 -7.49 -20.72 14.88
N SER A 400 -8.37 -19.76 14.63
CA SER A 400 -9.18 -19.11 15.67
C SER A 400 -10.21 -20.03 16.33
N GLY A 401 -10.62 -21.10 15.65
CA GLY A 401 -11.72 -21.96 16.10
C GLY A 401 -13.11 -21.29 16.08
N LEU A 402 -13.21 -20.04 15.60
CA LEU A 402 -14.48 -19.32 15.46
C LEU A 402 -15.25 -19.80 14.23
N ARG A 403 -16.58 -19.60 14.25
CA ARG A 403 -17.36 -19.73 13.03
C ARG A 403 -16.94 -18.62 12.05
N PRO A 404 -16.90 -18.87 10.73
CA PRO A 404 -16.48 -17.86 9.75
C PRO A 404 -17.22 -16.53 9.87
N VAL A 405 -18.53 -16.56 10.14
CA VAL A 405 -19.35 -15.34 10.36
C VAL A 405 -18.93 -14.54 11.60
N ASP A 406 -18.53 -15.20 12.68
CA ASP A 406 -18.11 -14.54 13.92
C ASP A 406 -16.70 -13.96 13.78
N TRP A 407 -15.82 -14.66 13.06
CA TRP A 407 -14.50 -14.14 12.72
C TRP A 407 -14.60 -12.90 11.83
N LEU A 408 -15.45 -12.97 10.79
CA LEU A 408 -15.69 -11.83 9.89
C LEU A 408 -16.27 -10.63 10.64
N ARG A 409 -17.24 -10.87 11.54
CA ARG A 409 -17.80 -9.86 12.43
C ARG A 409 -16.71 -9.15 13.24
N GLY A 410 -15.83 -9.90 13.91
CA GLY A 410 -14.72 -9.34 14.67
C GLY A 410 -13.74 -8.51 13.83
N TYR A 411 -13.41 -8.99 12.62
CA TYR A 411 -12.59 -8.22 11.67
C TYR A 411 -13.27 -6.90 11.26
N LEU A 412 -14.55 -6.93 10.90
CA LEU A 412 -15.28 -5.73 10.45
C LEU A 412 -15.50 -4.73 11.60
N ASP A 413 -15.68 -5.20 12.83
CA ASP A 413 -15.67 -4.35 14.02
C ASP A 413 -14.31 -3.68 14.25
N ALA A 414 -13.21 -4.39 14.01
CA ALA A 414 -11.87 -3.84 14.18
C ALA A 414 -11.47 -2.85 13.07
N TYR A 415 -12.10 -2.93 11.89
CA TYR A 415 -11.68 -2.23 10.68
C TYR A 415 -12.77 -1.35 10.05
N LEU A 416 -13.84 -1.96 9.51
CA LEU A 416 -14.87 -1.25 8.75
C LEU A 416 -15.64 -0.24 9.62
N VAL A 417 -16.04 -0.64 10.83
CA VAL A 417 -16.79 0.24 11.74
C VAL A 417 -15.98 1.49 12.14
N PRO A 418 -14.71 1.36 12.58
CA PRO A 418 -13.84 2.52 12.79
C PRO A 418 -13.69 3.46 11.60
N VAL A 419 -13.48 2.92 10.39
CA VAL A 419 -13.35 3.73 9.17
C VAL A 419 -14.65 4.50 8.92
N ALA A 420 -15.80 3.85 9.06
CA ALA A 420 -17.10 4.49 8.95
C ALA A 420 -17.32 5.57 10.02
N HIS A 421 -16.92 5.29 11.26
CA HIS A 421 -17.04 6.27 12.34
C HIS A 421 -16.19 7.51 12.12
N CYS A 422 -14.93 7.35 11.73
CA CYS A 422 -14.05 8.46 11.39
C CYS A 422 -14.66 9.36 10.30
N LEU A 423 -15.22 8.77 9.25
CA LEU A 423 -15.89 9.53 8.18
C LEU A 423 -17.16 10.25 8.70
N TYR A 424 -18.08 9.54 9.35
CA TYR A 424 -19.38 10.12 9.73
C TYR A 424 -19.28 11.14 10.87
N ARG A 425 -18.39 10.90 11.85
CA ARG A 425 -18.26 11.75 13.03
C ARG A 425 -17.37 12.96 12.77
N TYR A 426 -16.29 12.77 12.01
CA TYR A 426 -15.23 13.76 11.88
C TYR A 426 -14.95 14.19 10.44
N GLY A 427 -15.57 13.55 9.44
CA GLY A 427 -15.14 13.66 8.06
C GLY A 427 -13.71 13.17 7.85
N LEU A 428 -13.14 12.42 8.79
CA LEU A 428 -11.76 11.95 8.74
C LEU A 428 -11.70 10.72 7.85
N VAL A 429 -10.92 10.82 6.77
CA VAL A 429 -10.63 9.71 5.87
C VAL A 429 -9.15 9.36 5.92
N PHE A 430 -8.87 8.09 5.67
CA PHE A 430 -7.54 7.52 5.51
C PHE A 430 -7.42 6.95 4.10
N MET A 431 -6.29 6.31 3.80
CA MET A 431 -6.15 5.36 2.70
C MET A 431 -6.13 3.94 3.29
N PRO A 432 -7.29 3.33 3.62
CA PRO A 432 -7.39 2.16 4.50
C PRO A 432 -7.09 0.82 3.80
N HIS A 433 -6.30 0.80 2.72
CA HIS A 433 -6.01 -0.42 1.97
C HIS A 433 -5.12 -1.41 2.75
N GLY A 434 -5.00 -2.64 2.25
CA GLY A 434 -4.33 -3.77 2.92
C GLY A 434 -2.95 -3.46 3.53
N GLU A 435 -2.12 -2.67 2.85
CA GLU A 435 -0.80 -2.31 3.36
C GLU A 435 -0.86 -1.33 4.56
N ASN A 436 -1.83 -0.40 4.61
CA ASN A 436 -1.88 0.69 5.61
C ASN A 436 -2.58 0.31 6.91
N VAL A 437 -3.04 -0.93 7.00
CA VAL A 437 -3.67 -1.50 8.19
C VAL A 437 -2.86 -2.69 8.65
N ILE A 438 -2.51 -2.72 9.94
CA ILE A 438 -1.88 -3.85 10.60
C ILE A 438 -2.91 -4.43 11.58
N LEU A 439 -3.25 -5.69 11.41
CA LEU A 439 -4.18 -6.40 12.29
C LEU A 439 -3.41 -6.93 13.50
N VAL A 440 -3.94 -6.72 14.70
CA VAL A 440 -3.52 -7.46 15.89
C VAL A 440 -4.36 -8.72 15.95
N LEU A 441 -3.68 -9.87 15.96
CA LEU A 441 -4.30 -11.18 15.96
C LEU A 441 -4.01 -11.90 17.28
N LYS A 442 -5.00 -12.66 17.76
CA LYS A 442 -4.84 -13.60 18.86
C LYS A 442 -5.43 -14.94 18.47
N ASP A 443 -4.59 -15.97 18.48
CA ASP A 443 -4.95 -17.31 18.02
C ASP A 443 -5.59 -17.35 16.61
N GLY A 444 -5.33 -16.35 15.76
CA GLY A 444 -5.90 -16.23 14.42
C GLY A 444 -7.17 -15.36 14.33
N ALA A 445 -7.80 -14.99 15.44
CA ALA A 445 -8.89 -14.01 15.46
C ALA A 445 -8.33 -12.57 15.39
N VAL A 446 -9.08 -11.65 14.76
CA VAL A 446 -8.75 -10.22 14.73
C VAL A 446 -9.27 -9.56 16.01
N GLU A 447 -8.37 -8.97 16.79
CA GLU A 447 -8.69 -8.30 18.06
C GLU A 447 -8.89 -6.79 17.89
N ARG A 448 -8.02 -6.16 17.10
CA ARG A 448 -8.03 -4.71 16.81
C ARG A 448 -7.15 -4.39 15.60
N ALA A 449 -7.22 -3.15 15.12
CA ALA A 449 -6.43 -2.68 13.99
C ALA A 449 -5.56 -1.47 14.34
N PHE A 450 -4.37 -1.46 13.76
CA PHE A 450 -3.46 -0.33 13.74
C PHE A 450 -3.45 0.33 12.37
N PHE A 451 -3.49 1.65 12.33
CA PHE A 451 -3.45 2.44 11.10
C PHE A 451 -2.10 3.16 10.97
N LYS A 452 -1.56 3.20 9.76
CA LYS A 452 -0.28 3.85 9.43
C LYS A 452 -0.40 4.68 8.15
N ASP A 453 0.68 5.39 7.81
CA ASP A 453 0.75 6.32 6.65
C ASP A 453 -0.28 7.45 6.79
N ILE A 454 -0.17 8.22 7.86
CA ILE A 454 -1.16 9.24 8.23
C ILE A 454 -0.85 10.57 7.58
N GLY A 455 0.37 11.10 7.76
CA GLY A 455 0.71 12.46 7.37
C GLY A 455 0.56 12.72 5.87
N GLU A 456 0.81 11.72 5.02
CA GLU A 456 0.67 11.88 3.56
C GLU A 456 -0.75 11.60 3.05
N GLU A 457 -1.55 10.77 3.74
CA GLU A 457 -2.76 10.17 3.14
C GLU A 457 -4.08 10.58 3.84
N CYS A 458 -4.05 11.15 5.05
CA CYS A 458 -5.29 11.52 5.73
C CYS A 458 -5.88 12.83 5.21
N ALA A 459 -7.20 12.93 5.22
CA ALA A 459 -7.91 14.19 4.98
C ALA A 459 -9.10 14.36 5.94
N VAL A 460 -9.48 15.60 6.18
CA VAL A 460 -10.65 16.01 6.97
C VAL A 460 -11.62 16.72 6.04
N LEU A 461 -12.72 16.05 5.74
CA LEU A 461 -13.73 16.47 4.80
C LEU A 461 -14.83 17.31 5.47
N GLU A 462 -14.95 17.26 6.79
CA GLU A 462 -15.97 17.99 7.54
C GLU A 462 -15.43 19.34 8.01
N ALA A 463 -16.03 20.42 7.51
CA ALA A 463 -15.62 21.79 7.84
C ALA A 463 -15.79 22.08 9.33
N ALA A 464 -16.80 21.49 9.97
CA ALA A 464 -17.06 21.62 11.40
C ALA A 464 -15.98 20.97 12.28
N THR A 465 -15.21 20.02 11.75
CA THR A 465 -14.09 19.40 12.48
C THR A 465 -12.94 20.39 12.64
N PRO A 466 -12.53 20.74 13.88
CA PRO A 466 -11.47 21.72 14.11
C PRO A 466 -10.09 21.16 13.74
N VAL A 467 -9.54 21.61 12.61
CA VAL A 467 -8.15 21.37 12.20
C VAL A 467 -7.32 22.64 12.49
N PRO A 468 -6.21 22.55 13.24
CA PRO A 468 -5.29 23.67 13.48
C PRO A 468 -4.69 24.24 12.19
N GLU A 469 -4.46 25.55 12.15
CA GLU A 469 -3.93 26.25 10.97
C GLU A 469 -2.59 25.68 10.48
N ALA A 470 -1.71 25.32 11.40
CA ALA A 470 -0.39 24.74 11.09
C ALA A 470 -0.48 23.44 10.27
N ILE A 471 -1.60 22.74 10.32
CA ILE A 471 -1.84 21.49 9.60
C ILE A 471 -3.04 21.58 8.65
N ALA A 472 -3.49 22.79 8.30
CA ALA A 472 -4.69 23.02 7.50
C ALA A 472 -4.68 22.31 6.12
N ARG A 473 -3.51 21.88 5.63
CA ARG A 473 -3.36 21.12 4.38
C ARG A 473 -4.14 19.80 4.34
N ILE A 474 -4.55 19.25 5.49
CA ILE A 474 -5.38 18.03 5.52
C ILE A 474 -6.86 18.33 5.32
N ARG A 475 -7.29 19.60 5.29
CA ARG A 475 -8.66 19.95 4.94
C ARG A 475 -8.87 19.76 3.44
N ALA A 476 -9.94 19.10 3.07
CA ALA A 476 -10.40 18.99 1.69
C ALA A 476 -11.91 19.16 1.63
N GLU A 477 -12.41 19.77 0.55
CA GLU A 477 -13.84 19.88 0.30
C GLU A 477 -14.20 18.97 -0.85
N VAL A 478 -15.05 17.97 -0.57
CA VAL A 478 -15.54 17.03 -1.58
C VAL A 478 -17.07 16.95 -1.50
N PRO A 479 -17.77 16.71 -2.64
CA PRO A 479 -19.20 16.45 -2.65
C PRO A 479 -19.59 15.25 -1.78
N ASP A 480 -20.81 15.25 -1.23
CA ASP A 480 -21.26 14.18 -0.31
C ASP A 480 -21.26 12.79 -0.95
N ASN A 481 -21.58 12.70 -2.24
CA ASN A 481 -21.52 11.44 -2.97
C ASN A 481 -20.08 10.91 -3.15
N VAL A 482 -19.05 11.76 -3.03
CA VAL A 482 -17.64 11.37 -3.05
C VAL A 482 -17.18 10.92 -1.66
N ARG A 483 -17.71 11.51 -0.58
CA ARG A 483 -17.43 11.06 0.80
C ARG A 483 -17.75 9.59 1.01
N ALA A 484 -18.90 9.14 0.51
CA ALA A 484 -19.30 7.74 0.60
C ALA A 484 -18.32 6.82 -0.15
N LEU A 485 -17.68 7.28 -1.23
CA LEU A 485 -16.71 6.50 -1.99
C LEU A 485 -15.45 6.16 -1.19
N SER A 486 -15.09 6.94 -0.16
CA SER A 486 -13.99 6.57 0.75
C SER A 486 -14.24 5.24 1.50
N ILE A 487 -15.49 4.77 1.53
CA ILE A 487 -15.84 3.43 2.04
C ILE A 487 -16.24 2.51 0.88
N LEU A 488 -17.11 2.98 -0.02
CA LEU A 488 -17.65 2.14 -1.10
C LEU A 488 -16.57 1.72 -2.11
N THR A 489 -15.61 2.60 -2.41
CA THR A 489 -14.46 2.29 -3.26
C THR A 489 -13.33 1.69 -2.44
N ASP A 490 -12.75 2.43 -1.49
CA ASP A 490 -11.46 2.04 -0.90
C ASP A 490 -11.56 0.80 0.01
N VAL A 491 -12.74 0.58 0.61
CA VAL A 491 -12.98 -0.56 1.50
C VAL A 491 -13.75 -1.67 0.78
N LEU A 492 -14.93 -1.36 0.23
CA LEU A 492 -15.79 -2.38 -0.37
C LEU A 492 -15.18 -2.90 -1.67
N ASP A 493 -14.96 -2.02 -2.64
CA ASP A 493 -14.53 -2.43 -3.99
C ASP A 493 -13.05 -2.78 -4.07
N CYS A 494 -12.18 -2.06 -3.37
CA CYS A 494 -10.73 -2.25 -3.44
C CYS A 494 -10.17 -3.27 -2.43
N PHE A 495 -11.00 -3.79 -1.51
CA PHE A 495 -10.54 -4.76 -0.51
C PHE A 495 -11.55 -5.88 -0.25
N LEU A 496 -12.75 -5.58 0.24
CA LEU A 496 -13.73 -6.60 0.64
C LEU A 496 -14.25 -7.42 -0.55
N ARG A 497 -14.30 -6.84 -1.76
CA ARG A 497 -14.61 -7.53 -3.03
C ARG A 497 -13.77 -8.80 -3.19
N PHE A 498 -12.47 -8.69 -2.98
CA PHE A 498 -11.52 -9.79 -3.11
C PHE A 498 -11.66 -10.79 -1.96
N LEU A 499 -11.77 -10.30 -0.72
CA LEU A 499 -11.91 -11.16 0.45
C LEU A 499 -13.17 -12.03 0.38
N ALA A 500 -14.30 -11.44 -0.03
CA ALA A 500 -15.56 -12.15 -0.23
C ALA A 500 -15.42 -13.26 -1.29
N GLY A 501 -14.80 -12.94 -2.44
CA GLY A 501 -14.54 -13.91 -3.50
C GLY A 501 -13.64 -15.07 -3.04
N HIS A 502 -12.56 -14.78 -2.31
CA HIS A 502 -11.64 -15.81 -1.81
C HIS A 502 -12.29 -16.76 -0.80
N LEU A 503 -13.03 -16.23 0.17
CA LEU A 503 -13.72 -17.06 1.17
C LEU A 503 -14.85 -17.88 0.56
N HIS A 504 -15.53 -17.36 -0.47
CA HIS A 504 -16.55 -18.09 -1.22
C HIS A 504 -15.95 -19.25 -2.00
N LEU A 505 -14.89 -19.00 -2.78
CA LEU A 505 -14.25 -20.03 -3.61
C LEU A 505 -13.59 -21.14 -2.79
N ASP A 506 -13.06 -20.83 -1.60
CA ASP A 506 -12.53 -21.84 -0.68
C ASP A 506 -13.64 -22.58 0.11
N GLY A 507 -14.91 -22.19 -0.07
CA GLY A 507 -16.06 -22.83 0.58
C GLY A 507 -16.18 -22.54 2.07
N VAL A 508 -15.52 -21.48 2.56
CA VAL A 508 -15.50 -21.10 3.98
C VAL A 508 -16.68 -20.23 4.36
N LEU A 509 -17.06 -19.28 3.51
CA LEU A 509 -18.20 -18.40 3.74
C LEU A 509 -18.84 -18.01 2.42
N SER A 510 -20.16 -18.09 2.31
CA SER A 510 -20.85 -17.67 1.09
C SER A 510 -20.77 -16.15 0.91
N GLU A 511 -20.86 -15.67 -0.34
CA GLU A 511 -20.80 -14.25 -0.64
C GLU A 511 -21.99 -13.49 0.00
N ASP A 512 -23.19 -14.05 -0.04
CA ASP A 512 -24.36 -13.44 0.57
C ASP A 512 -24.23 -13.32 2.10
N GLU A 513 -23.67 -14.33 2.78
CA GLU A 513 -23.40 -14.24 4.21
C GLU A 513 -22.33 -13.20 4.52
N PHE A 514 -21.27 -13.11 3.71
CA PHE A 514 -20.22 -12.11 3.87
C PHE A 514 -20.82 -10.70 3.86
N TRP A 515 -21.59 -10.37 2.82
CA TRP A 515 -22.17 -9.04 2.67
C TRP A 515 -23.30 -8.75 3.67
N ARG A 516 -24.05 -9.77 4.10
CA ARG A 516 -24.99 -9.64 5.22
C ARG A 516 -24.27 -9.22 6.50
N VAL A 517 -23.17 -9.88 6.87
CA VAL A 517 -22.40 -9.53 8.08
C VAL A 517 -21.80 -8.12 7.98
N ALA A 518 -21.34 -7.71 6.79
CA ALA A 518 -20.89 -6.34 6.54
C ALA A 518 -22.01 -5.30 6.67
N ALA A 519 -23.20 -5.59 6.19
CA ALA A 519 -24.36 -4.73 6.37
C ALA A 519 -24.78 -4.64 7.85
N GLU A 520 -24.84 -5.77 8.56
CA GLU A 520 -25.12 -5.82 10.00
C GLU A 520 -24.11 -4.98 10.79
N ALA A 521 -22.83 -4.99 10.42
CA ALA A 521 -21.80 -4.13 11.02
C ALA A 521 -22.11 -2.66 10.99
N LEU A 522 -22.43 -2.17 9.80
CA LEU A 522 -22.70 -0.77 9.61
C LEU A 522 -24.05 -0.39 10.23
N ARG A 523 -25.04 -1.28 10.21
CA ARG A 523 -26.36 -1.03 10.83
C ARG A 523 -26.31 -1.01 12.34
N ASP A 524 -25.63 -1.96 12.98
CA ASP A 524 -25.45 -1.98 14.42
C ASP A 524 -24.68 -0.73 14.89
N TYR A 525 -23.67 -0.33 14.11
CA TYR A 525 -22.96 0.94 14.30
C TYR A 525 -23.91 2.15 14.21
N GLN A 526 -24.73 2.24 13.15
CA GLN A 526 -25.68 3.35 12.98
C GLN A 526 -26.73 3.38 14.11
N ALA A 527 -27.24 2.22 14.52
CA ALA A 527 -28.19 2.10 15.62
C ALA A 527 -27.59 2.52 16.97
N ALA A 528 -26.30 2.29 17.17
CA ALA A 528 -25.58 2.72 18.37
C ALA A 528 -25.25 4.23 18.41
N HIS A 529 -25.37 4.95 17.29
CA HIS A 529 -25.02 6.37 17.16
C HIS A 529 -26.17 7.20 16.55
N PRO A 530 -27.36 7.24 17.18
CA PRO A 530 -28.50 8.00 16.67
C PRO A 530 -28.23 9.50 16.54
N GLU A 531 -27.25 10.04 17.26
CA GLU A 531 -26.78 11.42 17.14
C GLU A 531 -26.11 11.75 15.80
N LEU A 532 -25.74 10.72 15.02
CA LEU A 532 -25.15 10.86 13.68
C LEU A 532 -26.17 10.61 12.55
N ALA A 533 -27.47 10.47 12.87
CA ALA A 533 -28.51 10.15 11.89
C ALA A 533 -28.56 11.11 10.68
N GLU A 534 -28.32 12.40 10.89
CA GLU A 534 -28.27 13.37 9.79
C GLU A 534 -27.09 13.09 8.85
N ALA A 535 -25.92 12.75 9.38
CA ALA A 535 -24.76 12.39 8.57
C ALA A 535 -25.00 11.09 7.79
N PHE A 536 -25.61 10.08 8.42
CA PHE A 536 -26.01 8.83 7.75
C PHE A 536 -26.97 9.08 6.58
N ALA A 537 -27.92 10.01 6.73
CA ALA A 537 -28.85 10.39 5.68
C ALA A 537 -28.21 11.24 4.58
N ARG A 538 -27.19 12.05 4.91
CA ARG A 538 -26.51 12.96 3.98
C ARG A 538 -25.67 12.22 2.94
N PHE A 539 -24.96 11.17 3.33
CA PHE A 539 -24.20 10.31 2.43
C PHE A 539 -24.38 8.83 2.79
N PRO A 540 -25.47 8.20 2.31
CA PRO A 540 -25.85 6.83 2.68
C PRO A 540 -24.96 5.76 2.05
N LEU A 541 -24.63 4.71 2.82
CA LEU A 541 -23.86 3.54 2.33
C LEU A 541 -24.73 2.39 1.79
N PHE A 542 -26.06 2.49 1.92
CA PHE A 542 -27.00 1.42 1.60
C PHE A 542 -27.81 1.68 0.32
N GLU A 543 -27.43 2.66 -0.49
CA GLU A 543 -28.03 2.95 -1.81
C GLU A 543 -27.94 1.75 -2.75
N ASP A 544 -28.83 1.66 -3.74
CA ASP A 544 -28.91 0.50 -4.64
C ASP A 544 -27.62 0.27 -5.47
N GLY A 545 -26.84 1.33 -5.67
CA GLY A 545 -25.54 1.26 -6.32
C GLY A 545 -24.67 2.46 -6.03
N PHE A 546 -23.43 2.45 -6.53
CA PHE A 546 -22.50 3.56 -6.39
C PHE A 546 -21.59 3.67 -7.62
N THR A 547 -20.94 4.82 -7.78
CA THR A 547 -20.08 5.08 -8.94
C THR A 547 -18.85 4.19 -8.90
N LEU A 548 -18.56 3.50 -10.01
CA LEU A 548 -17.34 2.69 -10.16
C LEU A 548 -16.14 3.62 -10.35
N SER A 549 -15.16 3.55 -9.45
CA SER A 549 -13.88 4.25 -9.56
C SER A 549 -12.80 3.29 -10.06
N CYS A 550 -12.19 3.61 -11.19
CA CYS A 550 -11.35 2.68 -11.94
C CYS A 550 -9.86 2.95 -11.72
N LEU A 551 -9.18 2.11 -10.94
CA LEU A 551 -7.78 2.30 -10.54
C LEU A 551 -6.81 2.08 -11.71
N ASN A 552 -6.94 0.98 -12.46
CA ASN A 552 -6.04 0.72 -13.59
C ASN A 552 -6.16 1.80 -14.65
N ARG A 553 -7.36 2.33 -14.92
CA ARG A 553 -7.55 3.46 -15.84
C ARG A 553 -6.68 4.67 -15.48
N LEU A 554 -6.43 4.92 -14.20
CA LEU A 554 -5.54 6.00 -13.76
C LEU A 554 -4.10 5.73 -14.23
N GLN A 555 -3.59 4.52 -13.97
CA GLN A 555 -2.23 4.13 -14.35
C GLN A 555 -2.07 4.06 -15.88
N LEU A 556 -3.07 3.52 -16.59
CA LEU A 556 -3.06 3.43 -18.06
C LEU A 556 -3.10 4.82 -18.72
N LYS A 557 -3.72 5.82 -18.08
CA LYS A 557 -3.72 7.22 -18.54
C LYS A 557 -2.37 7.89 -18.31
N ASN A 558 -1.76 7.69 -17.13
CA ASN A 558 -0.44 8.23 -16.81
C ASN A 558 0.28 7.35 -15.76
N ASN A 559 1.28 6.60 -16.20
CA ASN A 559 2.06 5.71 -15.35
C ASN A 559 3.33 6.33 -14.76
N GLN A 560 3.57 7.63 -14.95
CA GLN A 560 4.69 8.36 -14.33
C GLN A 560 4.24 9.29 -13.21
N GLN A 561 3.01 9.81 -13.33
CA GLN A 561 2.35 10.64 -12.33
C GLN A 561 0.84 10.40 -12.41
N MET A 562 0.39 9.35 -11.74
CA MET A 562 -1.00 8.86 -11.83
C MET A 562 -2.03 9.84 -11.28
N VAL A 563 -1.67 10.58 -10.24
CA VAL A 563 -2.53 11.56 -9.58
C VAL A 563 -1.78 12.87 -9.47
N ASP A 564 -2.45 13.96 -9.81
CA ASP A 564 -1.99 15.30 -9.43
C ASP A 564 -2.28 15.50 -7.94
N LEU A 565 -1.23 15.60 -7.13
CA LEU A 565 -1.35 15.78 -5.68
C LEU A 565 -1.93 17.17 -5.32
N GLU A 566 -1.93 18.13 -6.25
CA GLU A 566 -2.57 19.43 -6.07
C GLU A 566 -4.07 19.39 -6.46
N ASN A 567 -4.52 18.34 -7.16
CA ASN A 567 -5.92 18.16 -7.57
C ASN A 567 -6.29 16.67 -7.73
N GLN A 568 -6.44 15.97 -6.60
CA GLN A 568 -6.68 14.52 -6.57
C GLN A 568 -8.03 14.13 -7.18
N GLU A 569 -9.06 14.97 -7.05
CA GLU A 569 -10.41 14.68 -7.55
C GLU A 569 -10.48 14.65 -9.08
N GLU A 570 -9.82 15.60 -9.77
CA GLU A 570 -9.78 15.62 -11.24
C GLU A 570 -9.02 14.43 -11.83
N SER A 571 -8.22 13.75 -10.99
CA SER A 571 -7.49 12.56 -11.42
C SER A 571 -8.38 11.33 -11.48
N LEU A 572 -9.43 11.23 -10.65
CA LEU A 572 -10.29 10.04 -10.55
C LEU A 572 -11.06 9.76 -11.84
N ILE A 573 -11.13 8.49 -12.24
CA ILE A 573 -11.82 8.05 -13.46
C ILE A 573 -13.00 7.17 -13.08
N TYR A 574 -14.20 7.63 -13.44
CA TYR A 574 -15.45 6.97 -13.13
C TYR A 574 -16.11 6.35 -14.36
N VAL A 575 -16.62 5.12 -14.25
CA VAL A 575 -17.27 4.42 -15.38
C VAL A 575 -18.58 3.75 -14.98
N GLY A 576 -19.68 4.50 -15.03
CA GLY A 576 -21.01 4.02 -14.66
C GLY A 576 -21.10 3.65 -13.18
N ARG A 577 -21.92 2.65 -12.85
CA ARG A 577 -22.24 2.28 -11.45
C ARG A 577 -22.09 0.79 -11.20
N LEU A 578 -21.69 0.42 -9.97
CA LEU A 578 -21.77 -0.95 -9.44
C LEU A 578 -23.05 -1.11 -8.61
N ASP A 579 -23.62 -2.30 -8.64
CA ASP A 579 -24.69 -2.69 -7.72
C ASP A 579 -24.10 -2.85 -6.32
N ASN A 580 -24.72 -2.22 -5.33
CA ASN A 580 -24.21 -2.21 -3.97
C ASN A 580 -24.59 -3.51 -3.24
N PRO A 581 -23.62 -4.33 -2.79
CA PRO A 581 -23.92 -5.58 -2.12
C PRO A 581 -24.59 -5.40 -0.75
N LEU A 582 -24.53 -4.19 -0.16
CA LEU A 582 -25.19 -3.86 1.11
C LEU A 582 -26.68 -3.55 0.94
N ALA A 583 -27.12 -3.15 -0.26
CA ALA A 583 -28.47 -2.60 -0.48
C ALA A 583 -29.60 -3.56 -0.10
N ALA A 584 -29.40 -4.87 -0.32
CA ALA A 584 -30.37 -5.91 0.01
C ALA A 584 -30.63 -6.05 1.53
N TRP A 585 -29.82 -5.41 2.37
CA TRP A 585 -29.79 -5.57 3.83
C TRP A 585 -30.03 -4.26 4.60
N ARG A 586 -30.49 -3.20 3.90
CA ARG A 586 -30.78 -1.86 4.44
C ARG A 586 -31.66 -1.88 5.70
#